data_AF-A0A2S9MSU4-F1
#
_entry.id   AF-A0A2S9MSU4-F1
#
_cell.length_a   1.000
_cell.length_b   1.000
_cell.length_c   1.000
_cell.angle_alpha   90.00
_cell.angle_beta   90.00
_cell.angle_gamma   90.00
#
_symmetry.space_group_name_H-M   'P 1'
#
loop_
_entity.id
_entity.type
_entity.pdbx_description
1 polymer ?
#
loop_
_entity_poly.entity_id
_entity_poly.type
_entity_poly.pdbx_seq_one_letter_code
_entity_poly.pdbx_strand_id
1 'polypeptide(L)'
;MNKPASLRAAIAAAIPSLQVSPEKLTVFIDHGSIASTGAKGLSFEYRYVCHVLLEDFSDDPDTLFIAILEWVRTNQPDLVLNPDEREQGMTYEIDILDNATFDVSIKLRLTESVVVKVADDGTRTIEHVDDSQLRDMTITWTGEPWPKN
;
A
#
# COMPACT_ATOMS: atom_id res chain seq x y z
N MET A 1 -6.86 -6.07 8.91
CA MET A 1 -5.86 -5.58 7.94
C MET A 1 -6.41 -4.28 7.40
N ASN A 2 -5.67 -3.18 7.55
CA ASN A 2 -6.13 -1.83 7.27
C ASN A 2 -5.56 -1.29 5.96
N LYS A 3 -4.31 -1.66 5.63
CA LYS A 3 -3.58 -1.06 4.51
C LYS A 3 -4.28 -1.24 3.15
N PRO A 4 -4.78 -2.44 2.74
CA PRO A 4 -5.42 -2.61 1.43
C PRO A 4 -6.66 -1.73 1.23
N ALA A 5 -7.50 -1.63 2.26
CA ALA A 5 -8.70 -0.78 2.21
C ALA A 5 -8.34 0.71 2.13
N SER A 6 -7.33 1.14 2.89
CA SER A 6 -6.86 2.53 2.86
C SER A 6 -6.20 2.91 1.53
N LEU A 7 -5.46 1.98 0.91
CA LEU A 7 -4.86 2.17 -0.41
C LEU A 7 -5.95 2.31 -1.49
N ARG A 8 -6.95 1.42 -1.47
CA ARG A 8 -8.10 1.52 -2.38
C ARG A 8 -8.79 2.87 -2.25
N ALA A 9 -8.99 3.36 -1.03
CA ALA A 9 -9.60 4.67 -0.78
C ALA A 9 -8.74 5.83 -1.31
N ALA A 10 -7.42 5.77 -1.13
CA ALA A 10 -6.50 6.79 -1.64
C ALA A 10 -6.53 6.88 -3.18
N ILE A 11 -6.49 5.73 -3.86
CA ILE A 11 -6.56 5.66 -5.33
C ILE A 11 -7.90 6.21 -5.83
N ALA A 12 -9.02 5.75 -5.24
CA ALA A 12 -10.34 6.21 -5.63
C ALA A 12 -10.52 7.72 -5.43
N ALA A 13 -9.92 8.30 -4.38
CA ALA A 13 -9.97 9.74 -4.14
C ALA A 13 -9.16 10.55 -5.17
N ALA A 14 -8.06 9.98 -5.68
CA ALA A 14 -7.18 10.64 -6.64
C ALA A 14 -7.67 10.56 -8.09
N ILE A 15 -8.46 9.54 -8.45
CA ILE A 15 -8.91 9.27 -9.82
C ILE A 15 -10.41 9.52 -9.94
N PRO A 16 -10.87 10.64 -10.54
CA PRO A 16 -12.29 10.99 -10.62
C PRO A 16 -13.16 9.96 -11.33
N SER A 17 -12.63 9.28 -12.38
CA SER A 17 -13.36 8.26 -13.12
C SER A 17 -13.76 7.06 -12.24
N LEU A 18 -13.01 6.76 -11.17
CA LEU A 18 -13.34 5.72 -10.19
C LEU A 18 -14.48 6.09 -9.22
N GLN A 19 -14.84 7.37 -9.12
CA GLN A 19 -16.04 7.77 -8.38
C GLN A 19 -17.32 7.38 -9.13
N VAL A 20 -17.24 7.30 -10.46
CA VAL A 20 -18.34 6.89 -11.33
C VAL A 20 -18.35 5.38 -11.53
N SER A 21 -17.18 4.78 -11.71
CA SER A 21 -16.98 3.34 -11.97
C SER A 21 -16.05 2.69 -10.94
N PRO A 22 -16.46 2.57 -9.66
CA PRO A 22 -15.63 2.00 -8.61
C PRO A 22 -15.31 0.51 -8.79
N GLU A 23 -16.08 -0.20 -9.62
CA GLU A 23 -15.90 -1.60 -9.96
C GLU A 23 -14.64 -1.88 -10.79
N LYS A 24 -14.16 -0.88 -11.55
CA LYS A 24 -12.93 -0.98 -12.34
C LYS A 24 -11.66 -1.11 -11.49
N LEU A 25 -11.74 -0.76 -10.20
CA LEU A 25 -10.64 -0.86 -9.25
C LEU A 25 -10.83 -2.08 -8.33
N THR A 26 -10.01 -3.10 -8.56
CA THR A 26 -9.93 -4.27 -7.70
C THR A 26 -8.66 -4.22 -6.86
N VAL A 27 -8.80 -4.44 -5.55
CA VAL A 27 -7.67 -4.55 -4.62
C VAL A 27 -7.79 -5.85 -3.83
N PHE A 28 -6.75 -6.68 -3.87
CA PHE A 28 -6.69 -7.94 -3.15
C PHE A 28 -5.28 -8.23 -2.67
N ILE A 29 -5.13 -9.27 -1.85
CA ILE A 29 -3.82 -9.69 -1.31
C ILE A 29 -3.52 -11.12 -1.76
N ASP A 30 -2.24 -11.40 -1.99
CA ASP A 30 -1.73 -12.76 -2.21
C ASP A 30 -0.33 -12.92 -1.58
N HIS A 31 0.30 -14.08 -1.79
CA HIS A 31 1.64 -14.42 -1.25
C HIS A 31 1.80 -14.12 0.24
N GLY A 32 0.73 -14.35 1.02
CA GLY A 32 0.68 -14.03 2.43
C GLY A 32 1.57 -14.93 3.28
N SER A 33 2.29 -14.34 4.23
CA SER A 33 3.00 -15.02 5.30
C SER A 33 2.83 -14.28 6.63
N ILE A 34 3.02 -14.99 7.74
CA ILE A 34 2.98 -14.44 9.09
C ILE A 34 4.39 -14.47 9.66
N ALA A 35 4.88 -13.33 10.10
CA ALA A 35 6.11 -13.23 10.88
C ALA A 35 5.77 -13.01 12.34
N SER A 36 6.31 -13.85 13.22
CA SER A 36 6.21 -13.66 14.66
C SER A 36 7.56 -14.00 15.28
N THR A 37 7.88 -13.31 16.38
CA THR A 37 9.06 -13.64 17.18
C THR A 37 8.62 -14.68 18.19
N GLY A 38 9.45 -15.70 18.49
CA GLY A 38 9.14 -16.73 19.51
C GLY A 38 9.03 -16.21 20.95
N ALA A 39 8.79 -14.90 21.12
CA ALA A 39 8.43 -14.28 22.38
C ALA A 39 7.11 -14.88 22.92
N LYS A 40 6.88 -14.70 24.22
CA LYS A 40 5.68 -15.25 24.89
C LYS A 40 4.36 -14.61 24.39
N GLY A 41 4.43 -13.46 23.73
CA GLY A 41 3.26 -12.75 23.22
C GLY A 41 2.74 -13.36 21.91
N LEU A 42 1.48 -13.09 21.58
CA LEU A 42 0.83 -13.56 20.35
C LEU A 42 0.81 -12.50 19.25
N SER A 43 1.58 -11.41 19.41
CA SER A 43 1.72 -10.39 18.38
C SER A 43 2.47 -10.93 17.17
N PHE A 44 2.12 -10.44 15.99
CA PHE A 44 2.67 -10.90 14.72
C PHE A 44 2.56 -9.80 13.66
N GLU A 45 3.22 -10.00 12.53
CA GLU A 45 3.18 -9.13 11.36
C GLU A 45 2.66 -9.92 10.17
N TYR A 46 1.67 -9.36 9.47
CA TYR A 46 1.30 -9.82 8.14
C TYR A 46 2.35 -9.34 7.13
N ARG A 47 2.79 -10.23 6.25
CA ARG A 47 3.59 -9.89 5.07
C ARG A 47 2.87 -10.43 3.85
N TYR A 48 2.65 -9.61 2.85
CA TYR A 48 1.86 -10.00 1.68
C TYR A 48 2.18 -9.12 0.48
N VAL A 49 1.76 -9.56 -0.69
CA VAL A 49 1.72 -8.73 -1.89
C VAL A 49 0.28 -8.22 -2.04
N CYS A 50 0.12 -6.90 -2.07
CA CYS A 50 -1.13 -6.23 -2.36
C CYS A 50 -1.19 -5.98 -3.86
N HIS A 51 -2.21 -6.55 -4.50
CA HIS A 51 -2.51 -6.35 -5.90
C HIS A 51 -3.52 -5.22 -6.05
N VAL A 52 -3.23 -4.30 -6.96
CA VAL A 52 -4.13 -3.27 -7.44
C VAL A 52 -4.32 -3.52 -8.93
N LEU A 53 -5.54 -3.81 -9.34
CA LEU A 53 -5.93 -3.94 -10.74
C LEU A 53 -6.87 -2.80 -11.10
N LEU A 54 -6.56 -2.11 -12.19
CA LEU A 54 -7.38 -1.06 -12.75
C LEU A 54 -7.68 -1.41 -14.21
N GLU A 55 -8.95 -1.64 -14.50
CA GLU A 55 -9.42 -2.09 -15.82
C GLU A 55 -9.98 -0.94 -16.65
N ASP A 56 -9.83 -1.01 -17.98
CA ASP A 56 -10.35 -0.03 -18.94
C ASP A 56 -10.01 1.42 -18.54
N PHE A 57 -8.75 1.66 -18.13
CA PHE A 57 -8.32 2.97 -17.67
C PHE A 57 -8.00 3.88 -18.85
N SER A 58 -8.56 5.08 -18.85
CA SER A 58 -8.45 6.03 -19.97
C SER A 58 -7.87 7.39 -19.57
N ASP A 59 -7.57 7.60 -18.29
CA ASP A 59 -6.93 8.83 -17.82
C ASP A 59 -5.40 8.66 -17.82
N ASP A 60 -4.69 9.67 -17.33
CA ASP A 60 -3.23 9.66 -17.26
C ASP A 60 -2.73 8.60 -16.24
N PRO A 61 -1.95 7.58 -16.67
CA PRO A 61 -1.32 6.60 -15.77
C PRO A 61 -0.53 7.23 -14.63
N ASP A 62 0.09 8.40 -14.86
CA ASP A 62 0.89 9.08 -13.84
C ASP A 62 0.05 9.45 -12.62
N THR A 63 -1.25 9.74 -12.80
CA THR A 63 -2.16 10.04 -11.68
C THR A 63 -2.33 8.84 -10.74
N LEU A 64 -2.42 7.62 -11.28
CA LEU A 64 -2.47 6.39 -10.50
C LEU A 64 -1.18 6.16 -9.73
N PHE A 65 -0.03 6.29 -10.39
CA PHE A 65 1.27 6.06 -9.76
C PHE A 65 1.59 7.10 -8.68
N ILE A 66 1.24 8.37 -8.90
CA ILE A 66 1.39 9.44 -7.90
C ILE A 66 0.54 9.15 -6.66
N ALA A 67 -0.74 8.77 -6.84
CA ALA A 67 -1.63 8.45 -5.72
C ALA A 67 -1.08 7.29 -4.87
N ILE A 68 -0.55 6.25 -5.53
CA ILE A 68 0.06 5.11 -4.85
C ILE A 68 1.35 5.53 -4.15
N LEU A 69 2.21 6.33 -4.78
CA LEU A 69 3.44 6.83 -4.17
C LEU A 69 3.17 7.69 -2.94
N GLU A 70 2.19 8.60 -2.99
CA GLU A 70 1.79 9.41 -1.83
C GLU A 70 1.31 8.53 -0.67
N TRP A 71 0.49 7.51 -0.97
CA TRP A 71 0.03 6.55 0.03
C TRP A 71 1.20 5.73 0.60
N VAL A 72 2.09 5.21 -0.25
CA VAL A 72 3.26 4.40 0.14
C VAL A 72 4.20 5.19 1.05
N ARG A 73 4.48 6.45 0.72
CA ARG A 73 5.33 7.33 1.55
C ARG A 73 4.82 7.48 2.98
N THR A 74 3.51 7.38 3.16
CA THR A 74 2.87 7.49 4.48
C THR A 74 2.76 6.14 5.17
N ASN A 75 2.41 5.07 4.44
CA ASN A 75 1.97 3.80 5.03
C ASN A 75 2.97 2.64 4.88
N GLN A 76 3.96 2.74 4.01
CA GLN A 76 5.02 1.73 3.80
C GLN A 76 6.30 2.41 3.28
N PRO A 77 6.89 3.36 4.04
CA PRO A 77 7.97 4.21 3.53
C PRO A 77 9.26 3.44 3.21
N ASP A 78 9.47 2.25 3.78
CA ASP A 78 10.56 1.34 3.43
C ASP A 78 10.61 1.03 1.93
N LEU A 79 9.45 0.95 1.24
CA LEU A 79 9.40 0.76 -0.22
C LEU A 79 10.06 1.90 -1.01
N VAL A 80 10.20 3.09 -0.43
CA VAL A 80 10.87 4.23 -1.08
C VAL A 80 12.19 4.59 -0.42
N LEU A 81 12.40 4.24 0.86
CA LEU A 81 13.60 4.62 1.61
C LEU A 81 14.69 3.53 1.60
N ASN A 82 14.32 2.25 1.55
CA ASN A 82 15.27 1.15 1.51
C ASN A 82 15.60 0.78 0.04
N PRO A 83 16.86 0.87 -0.41
CA PRO A 83 17.24 0.51 -1.78
C PRO A 83 16.84 -0.90 -2.20
N ASP A 84 16.98 -1.88 -1.30
CA ASP A 84 16.69 -3.29 -1.59
C ASP A 84 15.19 -3.53 -1.78
N GLU A 85 14.36 -2.85 -0.97
CA GLU A 85 12.90 -2.90 -1.10
C GLU A 85 12.42 -2.09 -2.30
N ARG A 86 13.06 -0.95 -2.60
CA ARG A 86 12.69 -0.07 -3.73
C ARG A 86 12.82 -0.77 -5.08
N GLU A 87 13.77 -1.68 -5.24
CA GLU A 87 14.00 -2.40 -6.50
C GLU A 87 12.83 -3.32 -6.88
N GLN A 88 12.10 -3.87 -5.90
CA GLN A 88 11.19 -5.01 -6.12
C GLN A 88 9.88 -4.96 -5.33
N GLY A 89 9.72 -3.96 -4.46
CA GLY A 89 8.58 -3.82 -3.57
C GLY A 89 7.39 -3.05 -4.16
N MET A 90 7.59 -2.35 -5.28
CA MET A 90 6.51 -1.81 -6.11
C MET A 90 6.80 -2.11 -7.58
N THR A 91 6.04 -3.02 -8.17
CA THR A 91 6.17 -3.39 -9.59
C THR A 91 4.84 -3.22 -10.30
N TYR A 92 4.88 -3.02 -11.61
CA TYR A 92 3.67 -2.83 -12.40
C TYR A 92 3.78 -3.51 -13.77
N GLU A 93 2.63 -3.83 -14.33
CA GLU A 93 2.42 -4.34 -15.68
C GLU A 93 1.28 -3.51 -16.29
N ILE A 94 1.44 -3.08 -17.55
CA ILE A 94 0.40 -2.37 -18.31
C ILE A 94 0.11 -3.16 -19.57
N ASP A 95 -1.16 -3.48 -19.79
CA ASP A 95 -1.65 -4.03 -21.05
C ASP A 95 -2.38 -2.93 -21.83
N ILE A 96 -1.90 -2.62 -23.03
CA ILE A 96 -2.48 -1.55 -23.86
C ILE A 96 -3.60 -2.17 -24.68
N LEU A 97 -4.84 -1.79 -24.38
CA LEU A 97 -6.03 -2.33 -25.04
C LEU A 97 -6.27 -1.66 -26.40
N ASP A 98 -6.20 -0.33 -26.44
CA ASP A 98 -6.29 0.47 -27.66
C ASP A 98 -5.55 1.81 -27.54
N ASN A 99 -5.84 2.77 -28.43
CA ASN A 99 -5.17 4.08 -28.45
C ASN A 99 -5.55 5.00 -27.27
N ALA A 100 -6.53 4.62 -26.46
CA ALA A 100 -7.08 5.43 -25.39
C ALA A 100 -7.29 4.68 -24.07
N THR A 101 -7.21 3.35 -24.05
CA THR A 101 -7.48 2.52 -22.88
C THR A 101 -6.41 1.47 -22.62
N PHE A 102 -6.19 1.16 -21.35
CA PHE A 102 -5.21 0.18 -20.90
C PHE A 102 -5.61 -0.41 -19.54
N ASP A 103 -5.19 -1.64 -19.29
CA ASP A 103 -5.30 -2.30 -17.99
C ASP A 103 -3.98 -2.13 -17.22
N VAL A 104 -4.08 -1.80 -15.94
CA VAL A 104 -2.91 -1.63 -15.06
C VAL A 104 -2.97 -2.63 -13.92
N SER A 105 -1.89 -3.39 -13.75
CA SER A 105 -1.66 -4.27 -12.61
C SER A 105 -0.47 -3.77 -11.82
N ILE A 106 -0.65 -3.53 -10.52
CA ILE A 106 0.41 -3.06 -9.62
C ILE A 106 0.49 -4.03 -8.45
N LYS A 107 1.72 -4.37 -8.07
CA LYS A 107 2.03 -5.27 -6.95
C LYS A 107 2.87 -4.50 -5.93
N LEU A 108 2.40 -4.47 -4.70
CA LEU A 108 3.04 -3.79 -3.57
C LEU A 108 3.38 -4.81 -2.48
N ARG A 109 4.64 -4.92 -2.08
CA ARG A 109 5.03 -5.72 -0.91
C ARG A 109 4.75 -4.93 0.36
N LEU A 110 3.77 -5.36 1.14
CA LEU A 110 3.31 -4.65 2.32
C LEU A 110 3.51 -5.48 3.60
N THR A 111 3.76 -4.77 4.70
CA THR A 111 3.75 -5.33 6.04
C THR A 111 2.66 -4.70 6.90
N GLU A 112 2.10 -5.43 7.85
CA GLU A 112 1.15 -4.85 8.82
C GLU A 112 1.24 -5.55 10.18
N SER A 113 1.61 -4.78 11.21
CA SER A 113 1.75 -5.27 12.58
C SER A 113 0.41 -5.46 13.29
N VAL A 114 0.28 -6.57 14.00
CA VAL A 114 -0.85 -6.91 14.86
C VAL A 114 -0.36 -7.11 16.29
N VAL A 115 -0.90 -6.32 17.21
CA VAL A 115 -0.64 -6.42 18.64
C VAL A 115 -1.74 -7.23 19.29
N VAL A 116 -1.35 -8.27 20.03
CA VAL A 116 -2.28 -9.10 20.80
C VAL A 116 -1.98 -8.96 22.29
N LYS A 117 -2.97 -8.47 23.04
CA LYS A 117 -2.93 -8.42 24.51
C LYS A 117 -3.78 -9.55 25.06
N VAL A 118 -3.28 -10.23 26.08
CA VAL A 118 -3.98 -11.33 26.77
C VAL A 118 -4.17 -10.90 28.22
N ALA A 119 -5.42 -10.83 28.66
CA ALA A 119 -5.79 -10.55 30.04
C ALA A 119 -5.64 -11.81 30.93
N ASP A 120 -5.67 -11.63 32.25
CA ASP A 120 -5.49 -12.72 33.21
C ASP A 120 -6.56 -13.82 33.11
N ASP A 121 -7.75 -13.48 32.63
CA ASP A 121 -8.86 -14.40 32.37
C ASP A 121 -8.76 -15.12 31.02
N GLY A 122 -7.71 -14.85 30.23
CA GLY A 122 -7.49 -15.39 28.90
C GLY A 122 -8.14 -14.61 27.76
N THR A 123 -8.89 -13.54 28.03
CA THR A 123 -9.50 -12.68 27.01
C THR A 123 -8.42 -12.03 26.14
N ARG A 124 -8.65 -12.00 24.83
CA ARG A 124 -7.72 -11.42 23.85
C ARG A 124 -8.25 -10.10 23.29
N THR A 125 -7.39 -9.09 23.25
CA THR A 125 -7.61 -7.87 22.46
C THR A 125 -6.63 -7.86 21.31
N ILE A 126 -7.13 -7.65 20.10
CA ILE A 126 -6.35 -7.66 18.85
C ILE A 126 -6.43 -6.27 18.24
N GLU A 127 -5.28 -5.66 17.97
CA GLU A 127 -5.17 -4.31 17.44
C GLU A 127 -4.23 -4.29 16.23
N HIS A 128 -4.69 -3.71 15.12
CA HIS A 128 -3.87 -3.44 13.94
C HIS A 128 -3.14 -2.12 14.16
N VAL A 129 -1.82 -2.16 14.22
CA VAL A 129 -0.98 -0.99 14.52
C VAL A 129 -0.28 -0.55 13.24
N ASP A 130 -0.33 0.75 12.99
CA ASP A 130 0.45 1.37 11.93
C ASP A 130 1.90 1.53 12.38
N ASP A 131 2.79 0.75 11.79
CA ASP A 131 4.24 0.72 12.01
C ASP A 131 5.02 1.55 10.98
N SER A 132 4.32 2.20 10.04
CA SER A 132 4.91 3.02 8.98
C SER A 132 5.60 4.29 9.48
N GLN A 133 5.25 4.74 10.68
CA GLN A 133 5.87 5.91 11.31
C GLN A 133 7.27 5.51 11.79
N LEU A 134 8.29 5.80 10.98
CA LEU A 134 9.67 5.92 11.45
C LEU A 134 9.65 6.76 12.72
N ARG A 135 9.94 6.14 13.87
CA ARG A 135 10.13 6.85 15.13
C ARG A 135 11.24 7.88 14.91
N ASP A 136 10.84 9.14 14.77
CA ASP A 136 11.71 10.32 14.85
C ASP A 136 12.87 10.39 13.83
N MET A 137 12.58 10.18 12.55
CA MET A 137 13.52 10.57 11.48
C MET A 137 12.88 11.64 10.60
N THR A 138 13.44 12.84 10.62
CA THR A 138 13.18 13.90 9.63
C THR A 138 13.52 13.37 8.24
N ILE A 139 12.52 12.88 7.49
CA ILE A 139 12.71 12.43 6.11
C ILE A 139 13.00 13.66 5.26
N THR A 140 14.25 13.81 4.81
CA THR A 140 14.61 14.81 3.79
C THR A 140 14.25 14.22 2.43
N TRP A 141 13.11 14.62 1.89
CA TRP A 141 12.68 14.24 0.55
C TRP A 141 13.64 14.86 -0.49
N THR A 142 14.44 14.04 -1.17
CA THR A 142 15.29 14.51 -2.26
C THR A 142 14.44 14.72 -3.51
N GLY A 143 13.80 15.88 -3.57
CA GLY A 143 12.87 16.27 -4.64
C GLY A 143 11.91 17.30 -4.07
N GLU A 144 12.40 18.51 -3.82
CA GLU A 144 11.50 19.62 -3.52
C GLU A 144 10.53 19.80 -4.70
N PRO A 145 9.22 19.98 -4.44
CA PRO A 145 8.29 20.34 -5.51
C PRO A 145 8.83 21.58 -6.22
N TRP A 146 8.69 21.61 -7.55
CA TRP A 146 8.98 22.81 -8.34
C TRP A 146 8.37 24.03 -7.66
N PRO A 147 9.12 25.15 -7.51
CA PRO A 147 8.57 26.35 -6.91
C PRO A 147 7.27 26.69 -7.65
N LYS A 148 6.18 26.84 -6.89
CA LYS A 148 4.91 27.31 -7.44
C LYS A 148 5.17 28.69 -8.04
N ASN A 149 5.00 28.82 -9.35
CA ASN A 149 4.93 30.12 -10.02
C ASN A 149 3.71 30.91 -9.54
#